data_AF-A0A536VCD3-F1
#
_entry.id   AF-A0A536VCD3-F1
#
_cell.length_a   1.000
_cell.length_b   1.000
_cell.length_c   1.000
_cell.angle_alpha   90.00
_cell.angle_beta   90.00
_cell.angle_gamma   90.00
#
_symmetry.space_group_name_H-M   'P 1'
#
loop_
_entity.id
_entity.type
_entity.pdbx_description
1 polymer ?
#
loop_
_entity_poly.entity_id
_entity_poly.type
_entity_poly.pdbx_seq_one_letter_code
_entity_poly.pdbx_strand_id
1 'polypeptide(L)'
;RLIALIGDAGKRLHTGRSRNDQVATDMRLYVRSAIDDLAMRITALRRALLDLAEAHAATVMPGFTHLQVAQPVTFGHHLMAYDAMLSRDAER
;
A
#
# COMPACT_ATOMS: atom_id res chain seq x y z
N ARG A 1 -18.73 17.19 -23.91
CA ARG A 1 -19.86 16.59 -23.16
C ARG A 1 -20.57 17.60 -22.27
N LEU A 2 -19.90 18.30 -21.34
CA LEU A 2 -20.55 19.25 -20.42
C LEU A 2 -21.34 20.38 -21.12
N ILE A 3 -20.75 21.02 -22.14
CA ILE A 3 -21.41 22.05 -22.95
C ILE A 3 -22.68 21.51 -23.64
N ALA A 4 -22.67 20.24 -24.07
CA ALA A 4 -23.86 19.61 -24.68
C ALA A 4 -24.97 19.35 -23.65
N LEU A 5 -24.64 19.23 -22.35
CA LEU A 5 -25.59 18.98 -21.27
C LEU A 5 -26.19 20.26 -20.69
N ILE A 6 -25.40 21.35 -20.60
CA ILE A 6 -25.79 22.57 -19.88
C ILE A 6 -25.56 23.87 -20.66
N GLY A 7 -25.27 23.76 -21.97
CA GLY A 7 -25.06 24.90 -22.85
C GLY A 7 -23.86 25.78 -22.48
N ASP A 8 -24.03 27.09 -22.65
CA ASP A 8 -22.96 28.09 -22.46
C ASP A 8 -22.40 28.14 -21.04
N ALA A 9 -23.19 27.75 -20.03
CA ALA A 9 -22.69 27.63 -18.66
C ALA A 9 -21.49 26.67 -18.58
N GLY A 10 -21.47 25.60 -19.40
CA GLY A 10 -20.37 24.65 -19.45
C GLY A 10 -19.06 25.22 -19.99
N LYS A 11 -19.11 26.32 -20.76
CA LYS A 11 -17.91 27.01 -21.27
C LYS A 11 -17.17 27.74 -20.16
N ARG A 12 -17.87 28.15 -19.09
CA ARG A 12 -17.30 28.92 -17.97
C ARG A 12 -16.59 28.05 -16.93
N LEU A 13 -16.69 26.72 -17.01
CA LEU A 13 -16.07 25.80 -16.03
C LEU A 13 -14.53 25.92 -15.98
N HIS A 14 -13.90 26.26 -17.10
CA HIS A 14 -12.45 26.39 -17.20
C HIS A 14 -11.93 27.82 -17.00
N THR A 15 -12.80 28.79 -16.73
CA THR A 15 -12.38 30.17 -16.53
C THR A 15 -11.39 30.26 -15.36
N GLY A 16 -10.17 30.73 -15.62
CA GLY A 16 -9.10 30.84 -14.62
C GLY A 16 -8.42 29.52 -14.26
N ARG A 17 -8.68 28.41 -14.96
CA ARG A 17 -8.05 27.10 -14.71
C ARG A 17 -7.26 26.61 -15.91
N SER A 18 -5.99 26.24 -15.71
CA SER A 18 -5.20 25.57 -16.74
C SER A 18 -5.42 24.05 -16.72
N ARG A 19 -5.16 23.40 -17.87
CA ARG A 19 -5.16 21.93 -17.94
C ARG A 19 -4.09 21.32 -17.03
N ASN A 20 -2.95 22.00 -16.85
CA ASN A 20 -1.86 21.52 -16.01
C ASN A 20 -2.28 21.46 -14.54
N ASP A 21 -2.94 22.52 -14.05
CA ASP A 21 -3.46 22.55 -12.68
C ASP A 21 -4.54 21.48 -12.49
N GLN A 22 -5.44 21.33 -13.46
CA GLN A 22 -6.46 20.29 -13.41
C GLN A 22 -5.84 18.89 -13.31
N VAL A 23 -4.92 18.53 -14.20
CA VAL A 23 -4.31 17.19 -14.20
C VAL A 23 -3.50 16.96 -12.92
N ALA A 24 -2.79 17.97 -12.42
CA ALA A 24 -2.07 17.88 -11.16
C ALA A 24 -3.02 17.62 -9.97
N THR A 25 -4.14 18.34 -9.91
CA THR A 25 -5.17 18.12 -8.88
C THR A 25 -5.81 16.74 -9.02
N ASP A 26 -6.23 16.35 -10.22
CA ASP A 26 -6.89 15.06 -10.48
C ASP A 26 -5.96 13.90 -10.07
N MET A 27 -4.68 13.97 -10.42
CA MET A 27 -3.69 12.95 -10.03
C MET A 27 -3.48 12.88 -8.52
N ARG A 28 -3.41 14.02 -7.82
CA ARG A 28 -3.29 14.05 -6.36
C ARG A 28 -4.50 13.42 -5.67
N LEU A 29 -5.71 13.70 -6.16
CA LEU A 29 -6.94 13.11 -5.63
C LEU A 29 -6.96 11.59 -5.85
N TYR A 30 -6.57 11.14 -7.04
CA TYR A 30 -6.47 9.73 -7.36
C TYR A 30 -5.44 9.00 -6.49
N VAL A 31 -4.21 9.52 -6.42
CA VAL A 31 -3.13 8.89 -5.63
C VAL A 31 -3.48 8.84 -4.15
N ARG A 32 -4.11 9.88 -3.59
CA ARG A 32 -4.59 9.84 -2.21
C ARG A 32 -5.56 8.67 -1.97
N SER A 33 -6.56 8.52 -2.83
CA SER A 33 -7.50 7.39 -2.72
C SER A 33 -6.82 6.03 -2.88
N ALA A 34 -5.80 5.94 -3.74
CA ALA A 34 -5.05 4.70 -3.93
C ALA A 34 -4.17 4.36 -2.71
N ILE A 35 -3.58 5.38 -2.05
CA ILE A 35 -2.83 5.22 -0.80
C ILE A 35 -3.75 4.70 0.31
N ASP A 36 -4.97 5.26 0.44
CA ASP A 36 -5.93 4.80 1.44
C ASP A 36 -6.29 3.31 1.25
N ASP A 37 -6.53 2.86 0.00
CA ASP A 37 -6.78 1.45 -0.30
C ASP A 37 -5.55 0.57 -0.02
N LEU A 38 -4.36 1.03 -0.40
CA LEU A 38 -3.12 0.30 -0.16
C LEU A 38 -2.82 0.13 1.33
N ALA A 39 -3.03 1.17 2.15
CA ALA A 39 -2.83 1.13 3.59
C ALA A 39 -3.73 0.08 4.26
N MET A 40 -5.00 -0.03 3.83
CA MET A 40 -5.90 -1.08 4.30
C MET A 40 -5.40 -2.48 3.95
N ARG A 41 -4.91 -2.68 2.71
CA ARG A 41 -4.37 -3.97 2.25
C ARG A 41 -3.09 -4.36 2.99
N ILE A 42 -2.17 -3.42 3.20
CA ILE A 42 -0.96 -3.65 3.99
C ILE A 42 -1.34 -4.06 5.42
N THR A 43 -2.30 -3.36 6.03
CA THR A 43 -2.78 -3.71 7.37
C THR A 43 -3.36 -5.12 7.43
N ALA A 44 -4.17 -5.51 6.43
CA ALA A 44 -4.73 -6.86 6.35
C ALA A 44 -3.64 -7.94 6.19
N LEU A 45 -2.66 -7.70 5.32
CA LEU A 45 -1.54 -8.63 5.12
C LEU A 45 -0.71 -8.79 6.40
N ARG A 46 -0.41 -7.69 7.10
CA ARG A 46 0.32 -7.71 8.36
C ARG A 46 -0.40 -8.54 9.42
N ARG A 47 -1.73 -8.37 9.56
CA ARG A 47 -2.53 -9.22 10.47
C ARG A 47 -2.42 -10.70 10.12
N ALA A 48 -2.57 -11.05 8.84
CA ALA A 48 -2.44 -12.44 8.40
C ALA A 48 -1.03 -13.02 8.68
N LEU A 49 0.02 -12.22 8.53
CA LEU A 49 1.39 -12.61 8.88
C LEU A 49 1.54 -12.82 10.39
N LEU A 50 0.96 -11.96 11.22
CA LEU A 50 0.99 -12.08 12.67
C LEU A 50 0.25 -13.34 13.15
N ASP A 51 -0.96 -13.59 12.63
CA ASP A 51 -1.75 -14.79 12.95
C ASP A 51 -0.96 -16.07 12.60
N LEU A 52 -0.33 -16.09 11.43
CA LEU A 52 0.50 -17.22 10.99
C LEU A 52 1.80 -17.33 11.81
N ALA A 53 2.40 -16.21 12.19
CA ALA A 53 3.60 -16.17 13.00
C ALA A 53 3.35 -16.74 14.41
N GLU A 54 2.21 -16.39 15.01
CA GLU A 54 1.77 -16.92 16.30
C GLU A 54 1.53 -18.43 16.22
N ALA A 55 0.78 -18.90 15.22
CA ALA A 55 0.53 -20.33 15.00
C ALA A 55 1.83 -21.15 14.83
N HIS A 56 2.88 -20.53 14.29
CA HIS A 56 4.16 -21.17 14.04
C HIS A 56 5.32 -20.66 14.91
N ALA A 57 5.01 -20.07 16.08
CA ALA A 57 6.01 -19.49 16.97
C ALA A 57 7.11 -20.50 17.39
N ALA A 58 6.75 -21.77 17.54
CA ALA A 58 7.66 -22.87 17.91
C ALA A 58 8.05 -23.81 16.75
N THR A 59 7.60 -23.54 15.52
CA THR A 59 7.93 -24.40 14.36
C THR A 59 9.37 -24.15 13.92
N VAL A 60 10.30 -25.05 14.24
CA VAL A 60 11.73 -24.93 13.90
C VAL A 60 11.96 -25.06 12.39
N MET A 61 12.83 -24.21 11.84
CA MET A 61 13.29 -24.25 10.45
C MET A 61 14.78 -23.83 10.36
N PRO A 62 15.52 -24.21 9.31
CA PRO A 62 16.86 -23.67 9.08
C PRO A 62 16.79 -22.17 8.71
N GLY A 63 17.57 -21.33 9.38
CA GLY A 63 17.85 -19.98 8.91
C GLY A 63 18.88 -20.00 7.78
N PHE A 64 18.85 -19.01 6.90
CA PHE A 64 19.72 -18.94 5.72
C PHE A 64 20.49 -17.62 5.63
N THR A 65 21.77 -17.72 5.30
CA THR A 65 22.59 -16.59 4.81
C THR A 65 23.32 -17.05 3.56
N HIS A 66 23.36 -16.24 2.51
CA HIS A 66 23.87 -16.67 1.19
C HIS A 66 23.24 -17.99 0.66
N LEU A 67 21.98 -18.24 1.01
CA LEU A 67 21.26 -19.50 0.74
C LEU A 67 21.92 -20.75 1.34
N GLN A 68 22.85 -20.60 2.28
CA GLN A 68 23.43 -21.68 3.07
C GLN A 68 22.77 -21.74 4.45
N VAL A 69 22.65 -22.95 5.00
CA VAL A 69 22.13 -23.16 6.34
C VAL A 69 23.04 -22.45 7.35
N ALA A 70 22.46 -21.52 8.10
CA ALA A 70 23.12 -20.80 9.17
C ALA A 70 22.72 -21.40 10.52
N GLN A 71 21.93 -20.67 11.32
CA GLN A 71 21.41 -21.14 12.60
C GLN A 71 19.94 -21.54 12.51
N PRO A 72 19.47 -22.50 13.31
CA PRO A 72 18.04 -22.77 13.45
C PRO A 72 17.28 -21.52 13.91
N VAL A 73 16.12 -21.29 13.32
CA VAL A 73 15.15 -20.25 13.71
C VAL A 73 13.76 -20.88 13.80
N THR A 74 12.73 -20.09 14.09
CA THR A 74 11.33 -20.54 13.95
C THR A 74 10.68 -19.89 12.73
N PHE A 75 9.73 -20.59 12.11
CA PHE A 75 8.96 -20.03 11.00
C PHE A 75 8.19 -18.79 11.43
N GLY A 76 7.68 -18.77 12.67
CA GLY A 76 7.12 -17.56 13.26
C GLY A 76 8.11 -16.38 13.28
N HIS A 77 9.35 -16.60 13.72
CA HIS A 77 10.39 -15.57 13.68
C HIS A 77 10.68 -15.07 12.25
N HIS A 78 10.69 -15.97 11.26
CA HIS A 78 10.86 -15.60 9.85
C HIS A 78 9.73 -14.70 9.34
N LEU A 79 8.47 -15.00 9.68
CA LEU A 79 7.31 -14.19 9.29
C LEU A 79 7.30 -12.81 9.96
N MET A 80 7.74 -12.72 11.22
CA MET A 80 7.89 -11.43 11.92
C MET A 80 8.85 -10.47 11.21
N ALA A 81 9.85 -10.99 10.47
CA ALA A 81 10.72 -10.15 9.66
C ALA A 81 9.94 -9.40 8.56
N TYR A 82 8.96 -10.05 7.93
CA TYR A 82 8.12 -9.44 6.90
C TYR A 82 7.11 -8.46 7.50
N ASP A 83 6.51 -8.76 8.66
CA ASP A 83 5.66 -7.78 9.36
C ASP A 83 6.46 -6.51 9.69
N ALA A 84 7.68 -6.64 10.20
CA ALA A 84 8.53 -5.49 10.50
C ALA A 84 8.90 -4.67 9.25
N MET A 85 9.11 -5.32 8.10
CA MET A 85 9.31 -4.63 6.81
C MET A 85 8.07 -3.83 6.42
N LEU A 86 6.90 -4.48 6.43
CA LEU A 86 5.63 -3.86 6.07
C LEU A 86 5.20 -2.76 7.06
N SER A 87 5.58 -2.86 8.33
CA SER A 87 5.33 -1.80 9.32
C SER A 87 6.08 -0.52 8.95
N ARG A 88 7.35 -0.64 8.53
CA ARG A 88 8.12 0.53 8.06
C ARG A 88 7.57 1.08 6.75
N ASP A 89 7.07 0.22 5.88
CA ASP A 89 6.46 0.67 4.62
C ASP A 89 5.11 1.37 4.86
N ALA A 90 4.34 0.96 5.88
CA ALA A 90 3.09 1.63 6.26
C ALA A 90 3.30 3.03 6.87
N GLU A 91 4.50 3.34 7.36
CA GLU A 91 4.85 4.67 7.90
C GLU A 91 5.32 5.68 6.82
N ARG A 92 5.60 5.20 5.59
CA ARG A 92 6.11 6.02 4.48
C ARG A 92 4.99 6.56 3.59
#